data_AF-A0A817PIL1-F1
#
_entry.id   AF-A0A817PIL1-F1
#
_cell.length_a   1.000
_cell.length_b   1.000
_cell.length_c   1.000
_cell.angle_alpha   90.00
_cell.angle_beta   90.00
_cell.angle_gamma   90.00
#
_symmetry.space_group_name_H-M   'P 1'
#
loop_
_entity.id
_entity.type
_entity.pdbx_description
1 polymer ?
#
loop_
_entity_poly.entity_id
_entity_poly.type
_entity_poly.pdbx_seq_one_letter_code
_entity_poly.pdbx_strand_id
1 'polypeptide(L)'
;NYTIHAKASPMLFDVIVEASKMVPSAYDPPGQTIYDKWMKVHWNNLTKEPKIQYGLGSASDYYGFDQLVGSSNFDVVYQFNPTDHGNISLYPLYHTSYETFSMVKKFVDPHFAVNQL
;
A
#
# COMPACT_ATOMS: atom_id res chain seq x y z
N ASN A 1 12.26 2.71 3.70
CA ASN A 1 11.59 2.57 2.39
C ASN A 1 10.13 2.20 2.61
N TYR A 2 9.25 3.20 2.63
CA TYR A 2 7.80 2.96 2.69
C TYR A 2 7.17 3.47 1.40
N THR A 3 6.19 2.75 0.89
CA THR A 3 5.44 3.14 -0.30
C THR A 3 4.06 2.47 -0.29
N ILE A 4 3.24 2.76 -1.29
CA ILE A 4 1.97 2.07 -1.46
C ILE A 4 2.18 0.61 -1.85
N HIS A 5 1.35 -0.27 -1.29
CA HIS A 5 1.23 -1.65 -1.67
C HIS A 5 -0.23 -1.92 -2.00
N ALA A 6 -0.48 -2.36 -3.23
CA ALA A 6 -1.83 -2.59 -3.74
C ALA A 6 -2.08 -4.08 -3.99
N LYS A 7 -3.25 -4.55 -3.59
CA LYS A 7 -3.84 -5.84 -4.00
C LYS A 7 -5.14 -5.52 -4.72
N ALA A 8 -5.38 -6.14 -5.86
CA ALA A 8 -6.61 -5.84 -6.59
C ALA A 8 -7.03 -6.97 -7.53
N SER A 9 -8.29 -6.90 -7.97
CA SER A 9 -8.75 -7.59 -9.18
C SER A 9 -8.07 -6.96 -10.41
N PRO A 10 -7.67 -7.74 -11.44
CA PRO A 10 -6.92 -7.22 -12.60
C PRO A 10 -7.58 -6.06 -13.32
N MET A 11 -8.92 -6.05 -13.35
CA MET A 11 -9.72 -4.99 -13.98
C MET A 11 -9.50 -3.60 -13.36
N LEU A 12 -8.89 -3.53 -12.16
CA LEU A 12 -8.65 -2.29 -11.44
C LEU A 12 -7.17 -1.86 -11.46
N PHE A 13 -6.29 -2.59 -12.13
CA PHE A 13 -4.85 -2.28 -12.12
C PHE A 13 -4.57 -0.90 -12.73
N ASP A 14 -5.12 -0.64 -13.91
CA ASP A 14 -4.87 0.61 -14.63
C ASP A 14 -5.37 1.82 -13.85
N VAL A 15 -6.58 1.76 -13.26
CA VAL A 15 -7.13 2.88 -12.50
C VAL A 15 -6.32 3.16 -11.23
N ILE A 16 -5.80 2.14 -10.56
CA ILE A 16 -4.90 2.32 -9.39
C ILE A 16 -3.61 3.01 -9.83
N VAL A 17 -3.02 2.57 -10.94
CA VAL A 17 -1.79 3.15 -11.47
C VAL A 17 -2.01 4.61 -11.91
N GLU A 18 -3.07 4.89 -12.66
CA GLU A 18 -3.37 6.25 -13.11
C GLU A 18 -3.69 7.19 -11.94
N ALA A 19 -4.47 6.75 -10.95
CA ALA A 19 -4.72 7.53 -9.75
C ALA A 19 -3.41 7.85 -9.00
N SER A 20 -2.50 6.88 -8.91
CA SER A 20 -1.22 7.05 -8.22
C SER A 20 -0.30 8.10 -8.87
N LYS A 21 -0.47 8.40 -10.16
CA LYS A 21 0.24 9.46 -10.87
C LYS A 21 -0.32 10.86 -10.60
N MET A 22 -1.52 10.95 -10.03
CA MET A 22 -2.20 12.22 -9.76
C MET A 22 -2.05 12.67 -8.31
N VAL A 23 -1.66 11.76 -7.40
CA VAL A 23 -1.50 12.06 -5.98
C VAL A 23 -0.04 12.43 -5.67
N PRO A 24 0.23 13.64 -5.13
CA PRO A 24 1.57 14.03 -4.71
C PRO A 24 2.12 13.11 -3.62
N SER A 25 3.41 12.84 -3.63
CA SER A 25 4.03 12.12 -2.52
C SER A 25 4.19 13.02 -1.28
N ALA A 26 3.82 12.51 -0.11
CA ALA A 26 3.80 13.29 1.14
C ALA A 26 5.18 13.79 1.60
N TYR A 27 6.25 13.01 1.36
CA TYR A 27 7.57 13.25 1.96
C TYR A 27 8.71 13.31 0.93
N ASP A 28 8.40 13.21 -0.37
CA ASP A 28 9.39 13.33 -1.44
C ASP A 28 9.46 14.77 -1.98
N PRO A 29 10.52 15.14 -2.72
CA PRO A 29 10.63 16.45 -3.34
C PRO A 29 9.38 16.89 -4.12
N PRO A 30 9.06 18.20 -4.15
CA PRO A 30 7.92 18.72 -4.90
C PRO A 30 7.90 18.25 -6.35
N GLY A 31 6.71 17.92 -6.85
CA GLY A 31 6.50 17.40 -8.20
C GLY A 31 6.63 15.87 -8.32
N GLN A 32 7.04 15.16 -7.27
CA GLN A 32 6.94 13.70 -7.24
C GLN A 32 5.56 13.24 -6.77
N THR A 33 5.13 12.15 -7.37
CA THR A 33 3.85 11.48 -7.11
C THR A 33 4.07 10.22 -6.27
N ILE A 34 2.99 9.66 -5.72
CA ILE A 34 3.09 8.36 -5.04
C ILE A 34 3.48 7.25 -6.04
N TYR A 35 3.13 7.37 -7.32
CA TYR A 35 3.62 6.50 -8.39
C TYR A 35 5.15 6.54 -8.50
N ASP A 36 5.76 7.73 -8.51
CA ASP A 36 7.21 7.87 -8.63
C ASP A 36 7.94 7.22 -7.44
N LYS A 37 7.37 7.37 -6.24
CA LYS A 37 7.89 6.70 -5.04
C LYS A 37 7.72 5.18 -5.13
N TRP A 38 6.56 4.72 -5.59
CA TRP A 38 6.25 3.30 -5.74
C TRP A 38 7.21 2.61 -6.70
N MET A 39 7.48 3.24 -7.84
CA MET A 39 8.43 2.74 -8.84
C MET A 39 9.87 2.67 -8.32
N LYS A 40 10.26 3.51 -7.35
CA LYS A 40 11.60 3.44 -6.75
C LYS A 40 11.74 2.31 -5.74
N VAL A 41 10.67 1.99 -5.02
CA VAL A 41 10.74 1.10 -3.84
C VAL A 41 10.22 -0.31 -4.14
N HIS A 42 9.17 -0.45 -4.95
CA HIS A 42 8.46 -1.71 -5.12
C HIS A 42 7.84 -1.85 -6.52
N TRP A 43 8.68 -2.17 -7.51
CA TRP A 43 8.30 -2.37 -8.91
C TRP A 43 8.64 -3.78 -9.41
N ASN A 44 8.06 -4.17 -10.53
CA ASN A 44 8.32 -5.45 -11.17
C ASN A 44 9.45 -5.32 -12.21
N ASN A 45 10.60 -5.94 -11.93
CA ASN A 45 11.77 -5.92 -12.82
C ASN A 45 11.52 -6.42 -14.25
N LEU A 46 10.51 -7.29 -14.44
CA LEU A 46 10.20 -7.87 -15.75
C LEU A 46 9.28 -6.95 -16.57
N THR A 47 8.21 -6.44 -15.95
CA THR A 47 7.22 -5.60 -16.66
C THR A 47 7.57 -4.13 -16.68
N LYS A 48 8.49 -3.69 -15.81
CA LYS A 48 8.82 -2.27 -15.58
C LYS A 48 7.63 -1.44 -15.09
N GLU A 49 6.71 -2.08 -14.39
CA GLU A 49 5.48 -1.48 -13.85
C GLU A 49 5.44 -1.60 -12.32
N PRO A 50 4.57 -0.81 -11.66
CA PRO A 50 4.34 -1.00 -10.23
C PRO A 50 3.82 -2.40 -9.94
N LYS A 51 4.32 -3.00 -8.85
CA LYS A 51 3.91 -4.36 -8.50
C LYS A 51 2.59 -4.32 -7.72
N ILE A 52 1.50 -4.67 -8.41
CA ILE A 52 0.19 -4.94 -7.82
C ILE A 52 0.06 -6.45 -7.60
N GLN A 53 -0.33 -6.85 -6.40
CA GLN A 53 -0.59 -8.25 -6.11
C GLN A 53 -1.91 -8.69 -6.74
N TYR A 54 -1.84 -9.78 -7.50
CA TYR A 54 -3.01 -10.43 -8.07
C TYR A 54 -3.85 -11.10 -6.97
N GLY A 55 -5.12 -10.71 -6.89
CA GLY A 55 -6.08 -11.26 -5.94
C GLY A 55 -5.88 -10.75 -4.51
N LEU A 56 -6.99 -10.57 -3.80
CA LEU A 56 -6.97 -10.01 -2.44
C LEU A 56 -6.82 -11.09 -1.36
N GLY A 57 -7.22 -12.33 -1.66
CA GLY A 57 -7.18 -13.44 -0.71
C GLY A 57 -8.35 -13.35 0.29
N SER A 58 -8.09 -13.70 1.56
CA SER A 58 -9.13 -13.79 2.60
C SER A 58 -8.77 -13.05 3.90
N ALA A 59 -7.80 -12.13 3.84
CA ALA A 59 -7.22 -11.52 5.03
C ALA A 59 -7.98 -10.28 5.55
N SER A 60 -9.00 -9.82 4.82
CA SER A 60 -9.83 -8.68 5.20
C SER A 60 -11.25 -8.82 4.60
N ASP A 61 -12.08 -7.80 4.78
CA ASP A 61 -13.52 -7.83 4.50
C ASP A 61 -13.86 -7.93 3.01
N TYR A 62 -12.90 -7.61 2.12
CA TYR A 62 -13.05 -7.80 0.68
C TYR A 62 -13.35 -9.25 0.28
N TYR A 63 -13.08 -10.25 1.14
CA TYR A 63 -13.29 -11.66 0.83
C TYR A 63 -14.70 -11.96 0.34
N GLY A 64 -15.71 -11.43 1.03
CA GLY A 64 -17.11 -11.65 0.65
C GLY A 64 -17.42 -11.07 -0.73
N PHE A 65 -16.88 -9.90 -1.04
CA PHE A 65 -17.13 -9.22 -2.31
C PHE A 65 -16.36 -9.86 -3.47
N ASP A 66 -15.08 -10.17 -3.27
CA ASP A 66 -14.17 -10.70 -4.30
C ASP A 66 -14.44 -12.19 -4.57
N GLN A 67 -14.48 -13.03 -3.53
CA GLN A 67 -14.55 -14.49 -3.71
C GLN A 67 -15.96 -15.07 -3.72
N LEU A 68 -16.93 -14.44 -3.03
CA LEU A 68 -18.30 -14.97 -2.97
C LEU A 68 -19.22 -14.31 -4.01
N VAL A 69 -19.15 -12.99 -4.14
CA VAL A 69 -20.00 -12.23 -5.07
C VAL A 69 -19.37 -12.06 -6.45
N GLY A 70 -18.03 -12.08 -6.55
CA GLY A 70 -17.31 -11.84 -7.80
C GLY A 70 -17.27 -10.36 -8.22
N SER A 71 -17.42 -9.45 -7.26
CA SER A 71 -17.23 -8.02 -7.49
C SER A 71 -15.74 -7.69 -7.57
N SER A 72 -15.36 -6.77 -8.45
CA SER A 72 -13.99 -6.25 -8.47
C SER A 72 -13.72 -5.44 -7.21
N ASN A 73 -12.57 -5.68 -6.57
CA ASN A 73 -12.15 -5.01 -5.34
C ASN A 73 -10.67 -4.64 -5.39
N PHE A 74 -10.29 -3.72 -4.51
CA PHE A 74 -8.90 -3.38 -4.26
C PHE A 74 -8.67 -3.09 -2.78
N ASP A 75 -7.42 -3.27 -2.35
CA ASP A 75 -6.91 -2.96 -1.02
C ASP A 75 -5.56 -2.25 -1.20
N VAL A 76 -5.43 -1.05 -0.65
CA VAL A 76 -4.25 -0.20 -0.79
C VAL A 76 -3.81 0.23 0.61
N VAL A 77 -2.55 -0.04 0.92
CA VAL A 77 -1.94 0.32 2.20
C VAL A 77 -0.61 1.00 1.97
N TYR A 78 -0.25 1.95 2.83
CA TYR A 78 1.09 2.54 2.84
C TYR A 78 1.95 1.77 3.84
N GLN A 79 2.95 1.02 3.37
CA GLN A 79 3.73 0.13 4.21
C GLN A 79 5.21 0.06 3.81
N PHE A 80 6.02 -0.52 4.69
CA PHE A 80 7.42 -0.81 4.38
C PHE A 80 7.53 -1.95 3.37
N ASN A 81 8.63 -2.02 2.63
CA ASN A 81 8.95 -3.20 1.83
C ASN A 81 9.41 -4.34 2.77
N PRO A 82 8.71 -5.48 2.87
CA PRO A 82 9.07 -6.56 3.80
C PRO A 82 10.48 -7.11 3.57
N THR A 83 10.97 -7.09 2.32
CA THR A 83 12.30 -7.57 1.97
C THR A 83 13.41 -6.72 2.61
N ASP A 84 13.17 -5.43 2.82
CA ASP A 84 14.13 -4.51 3.45
C ASP A 84 14.23 -4.74 4.97
N HIS A 85 13.30 -5.49 5.55
CA HIS A 85 13.15 -5.69 6.99
C HIS A 85 13.18 -7.17 7.39
N GLY A 86 13.96 -7.99 6.69
CA GLY A 86 14.14 -9.40 7.06
C GLY A 86 12.91 -10.27 6.87
N ASN A 87 12.02 -9.90 5.95
CA ASN A 87 10.75 -10.58 5.65
C ASN A 87 9.78 -10.66 6.83
N ILE A 88 9.79 -9.66 7.71
CA ILE A 88 8.72 -9.52 8.71
C ILE A 88 7.37 -9.37 7.98
N SER A 89 6.37 -10.14 8.42
CA SER A 89 5.08 -10.21 7.72
C SER A 89 4.14 -9.05 8.05
N LEU A 90 4.27 -8.47 9.25
CA LEU A 90 3.42 -7.40 9.78
C LEU A 90 4.28 -6.44 10.60
N TYR A 91 3.77 -5.23 10.88
CA TYR A 91 4.44 -4.31 11.80
C TYR A 91 4.44 -4.87 13.23
N PRO A 92 5.45 -4.57 14.05
CA PRO A 92 5.71 -5.30 15.31
C PRO A 92 4.60 -5.24 16.37
N LEU A 93 3.69 -4.27 16.28
CA LEU A 93 2.67 -4.00 17.31
C LEU A 93 1.27 -4.46 16.89
N TYR A 94 1.12 -5.08 15.72
CA TYR A 94 -0.13 -5.62 15.22
C TYR A 94 -0.81 -6.54 16.25
N HIS A 95 -2.12 -6.33 16.50
CA HIS A 95 -2.91 -7.13 17.44
C HIS A 95 -2.37 -7.14 18.89
N THR A 96 -1.65 -6.11 19.29
CA THR A 96 -1.19 -5.94 20.68
C THR A 96 -1.90 -4.77 21.36
N SER A 97 -1.87 -4.73 22.69
CA SER A 97 -2.36 -3.57 23.45
C SER A 97 -1.54 -2.28 23.25
N TYR A 98 -0.39 -2.37 22.59
CA TYR A 98 0.47 -1.23 22.27
C TYR A 98 0.10 -0.54 20.96
N GLU A 99 -0.84 -1.11 20.21
CA GLU A 99 -1.45 -0.50 19.03
C GLU A 99 -2.36 0.67 19.45
N THR A 100 -1.78 1.86 19.55
CA THR A 100 -2.44 3.04 20.09
C THR A 100 -2.31 4.22 19.15
N PHE A 101 -3.21 5.21 19.30
CA PHE A 101 -3.08 6.49 18.61
C PHE A 101 -1.72 7.15 18.85
N SER A 102 -1.22 7.09 20.08
CA SER A 102 0.09 7.64 20.43
C SER A 102 1.23 6.99 19.67
N MET A 103 1.15 5.68 19.41
CA MET A 103 2.13 4.96 18.61
C MET A 103 2.13 5.45 17.16
N VAL A 104 0.95 5.59 16.55
CA VAL A 104 0.81 6.11 15.19
C VAL A 104 1.36 7.53 15.09
N LYS A 105 0.92 8.42 16.00
CA LYS A 105 1.31 9.84 16.03
C LYS A 105 2.79 10.06 16.33
N LYS A 106 3.47 9.13 17.00
CA LYS A 106 4.89 9.27 17.34
C LYS A 106 5.81 8.61 16.33
N PHE A 107 5.43 7.45 15.78
CA PHE A 107 6.36 6.59 15.05
C PHE A 107 5.93 6.25 13.63
N VAL A 108 4.63 6.14 13.34
CA VAL A 108 4.14 5.67 12.03
C VAL A 108 3.92 6.84 11.07
N ASP A 109 3.11 7.82 11.48
CA ASP A 109 2.79 8.98 10.64
C ASP A 109 2.61 10.24 11.51
N PRO A 110 3.72 10.86 11.95
CA PRO A 110 3.65 11.97 12.90
C PRO A 110 2.89 13.20 12.40
N HIS A 111 2.77 13.38 11.09
CA HIS A 111 2.07 14.49 10.47
C HIS A 111 0.74 14.10 9.82
N PHE A 112 0.35 12.82 9.90
CA PHE A 112 -0.81 12.27 9.17
C PHE A 112 -0.73 12.48 7.66
N ALA A 113 0.47 12.73 7.12
CA ALA A 113 0.64 13.13 5.74
C ALA A 113 0.48 11.93 4.79
N VAL A 114 0.83 10.71 5.21
CA VAL A 114 0.59 9.50 4.39
C VAL A 114 -0.81 8.95 4.56
N ASN A 115 -1.44 9.13 5.73
CA ASN A 115 -2.85 8.78 5.92
C ASN A 115 -3.81 9.68 5.12
N GLN A 116 -3.37 10.86 4.67
CA GLN A 116 -4.16 11.78 3.86
C GLN A 116 -4.13 11.46 2.35
N LEU A 117 -3.13 10.69 1.89
CA LEU A 117 -2.94 10.33 0.48
C LEU A 117 -4.03 9.37 0.00
#